data_AF-A0A380FKW0-F1
#
_entry.id   AF-A0A380FKW0-F1
#
_cell.length_a   1.000
_cell.length_b   1.000
_cell.length_c   1.000
_cell.angle_alpha   90.00
_cell.angle_beta   90.00
_cell.angle_gamma   90.00
#
_symmetry.space_group_name_H-M   'P 1'
#
loop_
_entity.id
_entity.type
_entity.pdbx_description
1 polymer ?
#
loop_
_entity_poly.entity_id
_entity_poly.type
_entity_poly.pdbx_seq_one_letter_code
_entity_poly.pdbx_strand_id
1 'polypeptide(L)' 'MHGEQLQSDGSKLWFADFFEFESHKKDAKIKTVTSYVIMDEGES' A
#
# COMPACT_ATOMS: atom_id res chain seq x y z
N MET A 1 -4.78 -1.52 -4.04
CA MET A 1 -4.58 -2.82 -3.36
C MET A 1 -4.41 -2.54 -1.90
N HIS A 2 -4.91 -3.34 -0.97
CA HIS A 2 -4.66 -3.13 0.46
C HIS A 2 -4.65 -4.45 1.23
N GLY A 3 -4.00 -4.48 2.38
CA GLY A 3 -3.91 -5.68 3.20
C GLY A 3 -3.14 -5.48 4.50
N GLU A 4 -3.01 -6.58 5.24
CA GLU A 4 -2.12 -6.68 6.39
C GLU A 4 -1.12 -7.84 6.19
N GLN A 5 0.06 -7.68 6.75
CA GLN A 5 1.09 -8.70 6.80
C GLN A 5 1.48 -8.96 8.26
N LEU A 6 1.40 -10.23 8.69
CA LEU A 6 1.96 -10.68 9.96
C LEU A 6 3.47 -10.93 9.77
N GLN A 7 4.28 -10.27 10.58
CA GLN A 7 5.73 -10.43 10.57
C GLN A 7 6.16 -11.62 11.43
N SER A 8 7.43 -12.05 11.27
CA SER A 8 7.96 -13.20 12.00
C SER A 8 8.05 -13.00 13.52
N ASP A 9 8.08 -11.76 13.99
CA ASP A 9 8.05 -11.38 15.41
C ASP A 9 6.63 -11.25 15.99
N GLY A 10 5.61 -11.50 15.17
CA GLY A 10 4.20 -11.38 15.56
C GLY A 10 3.60 -9.98 15.41
N SER A 11 4.40 -8.98 15.01
CA SER A 11 3.90 -7.63 14.70
C SER A 11 3.08 -7.61 13.41
N LYS A 12 2.21 -6.61 13.27
CA LYS A 12 1.38 -6.41 12.08
C LYS A 12 1.81 -5.16 11.33
N LEU A 13 1.84 -5.27 10.01
CA LEU A 13 2.00 -4.16 9.09
C LEU A 13 0.74 -4.03 8.24
N TRP A 14 0.24 -2.80 8.09
CA TRP A 14 -0.88 -2.51 7.18
C TRP A 14 -0.38 -1.72 5.98
N PHE A 15 -0.87 -2.07 4.79
CA PHE A 15 -0.49 -1.37 3.57
C PHE A 15 -1.70 -1.06 2.69
N ALA A 16 -1.61 0.04 1.95
CA ALA A 16 -2.59 0.44 0.95
C ALA A 16 -1.91 1.14 -0.24
N ASP A 17 -2.10 0.58 -1.42
CA ASP A 17 -1.62 1.09 -2.70
C ASP A 17 -2.75 1.72 -3.51
N PHE A 18 -2.48 2.93 -3.99
CA PHE A 18 -3.31 3.69 -4.90
C PHE A 18 -2.59 3.86 -6.23
N PHE A 19 -3.30 3.53 -7.31
CA PHE A 19 -2.81 3.65 -8.67
C PHE A 19 -3.53 4.81 -9.36
N GLU A 20 -2.76 5.82 -9.77
CA GLU A 20 -3.24 6.87 -10.65
C GLU A 20 -2.89 6.51 -12.09
N PHE A 21 -3.88 6.47 -12.96
CA PHE A 21 -3.70 6.19 -14.39
C PHE A 21 -3.65 7.50 -15.18
N GLU A 22 -2.95 7.50 -16.31
CA GLU A 22 -2.87 8.68 -17.19
C GLU A 22 -4.24 9.10 -17.75
N SER A 23 -5.18 8.16 -17.87
CA SER A 23 -6.55 8.40 -18.33
C SER A 23 -7.48 7.23 -17.98
N HIS A 24 -8.74 7.31 -18.39
CA HIS A 24 -9.76 6.25 -18.22
C HIS A 24 -9.79 5.21 -19.36
N LYS A 25 -8.82 5.22 -20.28
CA LYS A 25 -8.77 4.23 -21.37
C LYS A 25 -8.39 2.85 -20.83
N LYS A 26 -8.88 1.79 -21.49
CA LYS A 26 -8.60 0.40 -21.11
C LYS A 26 -7.11 0.05 -21.14
N ASP A 27 -6.34 0.71 -22.00
CA ASP A 27 -4.90 0.57 -22.19
C ASP A 27 -4.08 1.70 -21.54
N ALA A 28 -4.70 2.50 -20.67
CA ALA A 28 -4.00 3.58 -19.97
C ALA A 28 -2.87 3.03 -19.09
N LYS A 29 -1.72 3.71 -19.14
CA LYS A 29 -0.58 3.38 -18.29
C LYS A 29 -0.77 3.98 -16.89
N ILE A 30 -0.09 3.36 -15.92
CA ILE A 30 0.02 3.91 -14.57
C ILE A 30 0.95 5.13 -14.65
N LYS A 31 0.47 6.25 -14.12
CA LYS A 31 1.22 7.50 -13.98
C LYS A 31 1.91 7.57 -12.63
N THR A 32 1.19 7.23 -11.56
CA THR A 32 1.67 7.33 -10.18
C THR A 32 1.25 6.10 -9.40
N VAL A 33 2.16 5.58 -8.56
CA VAL A 33 1.83 4.62 -7.50
C VAL A 33 2.12 5.30 -6.17
N THR A 34 1.11 5.37 -5.31
CA THR A 34 1.26 5.88 -3.94
C THR A 34 0.97 4.74 -2.98
N SER A 35 1.95 4.40 -2.16
CA SER A 35 1.87 3.33 -1.17
C SER A 35 1.97 3.90 0.23
N TYR A 36 0.97 3.60 1.07
CA TYR A 36 1.02 3.87 2.50
C TYR A 36 1.37 2.59 3.23
N VAL A 37 2.31 2.70 4.18
CA VAL A 37 2.71 1.61 5.06
C VAL A 37 2.60 2.12 6.49
N ILE A 38 1.82 1.41 7.29
CA ILE A 38 1.62 1.70 8.71
C ILE A 38 2.22 0.54 9.48
N MET A 39 3.18 0.86 10.35
CA MET A 39 3.82 -0.07 11.27
C MET A 39 3.45 0.37 12.68
N ASP A 40 3.10 -0.59 13.53
CA ASP A 40 2.95 -0.32 14.96
C ASP A 40 4.36 -0.19 15.54
N GLU A 41 4.78 1.04 15.87
CA GLU A 41 6.12 1.32 16.42
C GLU A 41 6.22 0.96 17.92
N GLY A 42 5.13 0.49 18.55
CA GLY A 42 5.04 0.32 20.00
C GLY A 42 4.96 1.66 20.74
N GLU A 43 4.53 1.63 22.01
CA GLU A 43 4.64 2.83 22.86
C GLU A 43 6.12 3.15 23.11
N SER A 44 6.50 4.40 22.84
CA SER A 44 7.87 4.93 23.01
C SER A 44 8.18 5.31 24.46
#